data_AF-A0A2X2BVF7-F1
#
_entry.id   AF-A0A2X2BVF7-F1
#
_cell.length_a   1.000
_cell.length_b   1.000
_cell.length_c   1.000
_cell.angle_alpha   90.00
_cell.angle_beta   90.00
_cell.angle_gamma   90.00
#
_symmetry.space_group_name_H-M   'P 1'
#
loop_
_entity.id
_entity.type
_entity.pdbx_description
1 polymer ?
#
loop_
_entity_poly.entity_id
_entity_poly.type
_entity_poly.pdbx_seq_one_letter_code
_entity_poly.pdbx_strand_id
1 'polypeptide(L)' 'MNVKEIIRHEPFGTLLGYAPGGVAIYSSDYSSIDKEDYAANDSFRSYIGNEYMGHKWQCVEFARRFLYLHYGVVFY' A
#
# COMPACT_ATOMS: atom_id res chain seq x y z
N MET A 1 -24.80 20.46 10.42
CA MET A 1 -24.06 19.22 10.07
C MET A 1 -22.62 19.40 10.51
N ASN A 2 -22.16 18.56 11.43
CA ASN A 2 -20.79 18.62 11.94
C ASN A 2 -19.89 17.99 10.86
N VAL A 3 -18.90 18.73 10.36
CA VAL A 3 -18.00 18.30 9.27
C VAL A 3 -17.22 17.02 9.59
N LYS A 4 -17.25 16.58 10.86
CA LYS A 4 -16.75 15.29 11.33
C LYS A 4 -17.63 14.08 11.00
N GLU A 5 -18.74 14.24 10.28
CA GLU A 5 -19.40 13.10 9.63
C GLU A 5 -18.52 12.53 8.50
N ILE A 6 -17.63 11.64 8.96
CA ILE A 6 -17.19 10.38 8.35
C ILE A 6 -16.27 10.50 7.12
N ILE A 7 -15.04 11.02 7.29
CA ILE A 7 -13.93 10.44 6.51
C ILE A 7 -13.72 9.03 7.08
N ARG A 8 -14.41 8.03 6.50
CA ARG A 8 -14.16 6.62 6.79
C ARG A 8 -12.89 6.24 6.03
N HIS A 9 -11.80 6.09 6.77
CA HIS A 9 -10.64 5.40 6.24
C HIS A 9 -10.96 3.90 6.19
N GLU A 10 -10.62 3.27 5.08
CA GLU A 10 -10.72 1.82 4.97
C GLU A 10 -9.55 1.18 5.75
N PRO A 11 -9.74 0.00 6.34
CA PRO A 11 -8.68 -0.72 7.05
C PRO A 11 -7.43 -0.93 6.18
N PHE A 12 -6.28 -1.02 6.81
CA PHE A 12 -5.01 -1.36 6.18
C PHE A 12 -5.15 -2.54 5.21
N GLY A 13 -4.60 -2.38 4.01
CA GLY A 13 -4.62 -3.42 2.99
C GLY A 13 -5.94 -3.56 2.23
N THR A 14 -6.99 -2.80 2.57
CA THR A 14 -8.19 -2.73 1.73
C THR A 14 -7.83 -2.15 0.36
N LEU A 15 -8.27 -2.84 -0.71
CA LEU A 15 -8.18 -2.35 -2.08
C LEU A 15 -9.10 -1.14 -2.26
N LEU A 16 -8.52 0.02 -2.55
CA LEU A 16 -9.22 1.29 -2.75
C LEU A 16 -9.58 1.54 -4.23
N GLY A 17 -8.86 0.90 -5.14
CA GLY A 17 -9.06 1.05 -6.58
C GLY A 17 -7.81 0.72 -7.38
N TYR A 18 -7.79 1.18 -8.63
CA TYR A 18 -6.72 0.91 -9.58
C TYR A 18 -6.28 2.18 -10.30
N ALA A 19 -4.97 2.37 -10.40
CA ALA A 19 -4.38 3.32 -11.34
C ALA A 19 -4.37 2.73 -12.78
N PRO A 20 -4.06 3.53 -13.82
CA PRO A 20 -3.91 3.03 -15.18
C PRO A 20 -3.02 1.79 -15.26
N GLY A 21 -3.33 0.88 -16.18
CA GLY A 21 -2.66 -0.43 -16.26
C GLY A 21 -3.05 -1.43 -15.16
N GLY A 22 -4.09 -1.13 -14.37
CA GLY A 22 -4.60 -2.07 -13.36
C GLY A 22 -3.71 -2.17 -12.11
N VAL A 23 -2.95 -1.13 -11.79
CA VAL A 23 -2.07 -1.12 -10.61
C VAL A 23 -2.89 -0.82 -9.36
N ALA A 24 -3.04 -1.81 -8.48
CA ALA A 24 -3.86 -1.71 -7.26
C ALA A 24 -3.36 -0.63 -6.29
N ILE A 25 -4.30 0.09 -5.68
CA ILE A 25 -4.05 1.08 -4.63
C ILE A 25 -4.67 0.52 -3.34
N TYR A 26 -3.88 0.45 -2.27
CA TYR A 26 -4.32 -0.11 -0.99
C TYR A 26 -4.31 0.94 0.11
N SER A 27 -5.19 0.79 1.09
CA SER A 27 -5.17 1.62 2.29
C SER A 27 -3.89 1.41 3.09
N SER A 28 -3.31 2.51 3.54
CA SER A 28 -2.14 2.57 4.41
C SER A 28 -2.49 2.98 5.83
N ASP A 29 -3.73 2.75 6.27
CA ASP A 29 -4.16 3.10 7.63
C ASP A 29 -3.59 2.12 8.66
N TYR A 30 -2.33 2.31 9.05
CA TYR A 30 -1.68 1.47 10.06
C TYR A 30 -2.35 1.54 11.44
N SER A 31 -3.21 2.52 11.69
CA SER A 31 -3.95 2.60 12.96
C SER A 31 -5.01 1.50 13.08
N SER A 32 -5.39 0.88 11.97
CA SER A 32 -6.35 -0.22 11.92
C SER A 32 -5.69 -1.62 12.04
N ILE A 33 -4.38 -1.69 12.30
CA ILE A 33 -3.64 -2.95 12.44
C ILE A 33 -3.49 -3.29 13.92
N ASP A 34 -3.68 -4.56 14.27
CA ASP A 34 -3.36 -5.06 15.61
C ASP A 34 -1.84 -4.99 15.86
N LYS A 35 -1.43 -4.48 17.03
CA LYS A 35 -0.01 -4.19 17.32
C LYS A 35 0.85 -5.45 17.30
N GLU A 36 0.26 -6.58 17.60
CA GLU A 36 0.85 -7.91 17.57
C GLU A 36 1.17 -8.34 16.13
N ASP A 37 0.32 -8.00 15.16
CA ASP A 37 0.55 -8.25 13.73
C ASP A 37 1.62 -7.33 13.16
N TYR A 38 1.73 -6.11 13.69
CA TYR A 38 2.76 -5.14 13.29
C TYR A 38 4.20 -5.62 13.61
N ALA A 39 4.37 -6.46 14.64
CA ALA A 39 5.69 -6.94 15.08
C ALA A 39 6.35 -7.92 14.09
N ALA A 40 5.59 -8.51 13.16
CA ALA A 40 6.12 -9.37 12.11
C ALA A 40 6.64 -8.53 10.92
N ASN A 41 7.79 -7.85 11.10
CA ASN A 41 8.37 -6.91 10.12
C ASN A 41 8.44 -7.41 8.66
N ASP A 42 8.55 -8.72 8.42
CA ASP A 42 8.65 -9.27 7.07
C ASP A 42 7.29 -9.31 6.33
N SER A 43 6.16 -9.34 7.04
CA SER A 43 4.82 -9.39 6.42
C SER A 43 4.46 -8.08 5.69
N PHE A 44 5.08 -6.97 6.11
CA PHE A 44 4.91 -5.64 5.54
C PHE A 44 5.80 -5.36 4.33
N ARG A 45 6.67 -6.28 3.94
CA ARG A 45 7.46 -6.10 2.72
C ARG A 45 6.63 -6.51 1.50
N SER A 46 6.48 -5.59 0.55
CA SER A 46 5.82 -5.83 -0.74
C SER A 46 6.84 -6.32 -1.76
N TYR A 47 6.50 -7.40 -2.46
CA TYR A 47 7.33 -8.00 -3.50
C TYR A 47 6.51 -8.35 -4.75
N ILE A 48 7.12 -8.22 -5.92
CA ILE A 48 6.66 -8.83 -7.17
C ILE A 48 7.77 -9.75 -7.66
N GLY A 49 7.53 -11.06 -7.64
CA GLY A 49 8.60 -12.05 -7.81
C GLY A 49 9.66 -11.88 -6.73
N ASN A 50 10.91 -11.64 -7.13
CA ASN A 50 12.03 -11.39 -6.22
C ASN A 50 12.30 -9.89 -5.99
N GLU A 51 11.54 -8.99 -6.62
CA GLU A 51 11.81 -7.55 -6.53
C GLU A 51 11.02 -6.87 -5.43
N TYR A 52 11.74 -6.15 -4.58
CA TYR A 52 11.18 -5.41 -3.45
C TYR A 52 10.54 -4.10 -3.91
N MET A 53 9.23 -3.98 -3.72
CA MET A 53 8.48 -2.78 -4.09
C MET A 53 8.52 -1.74 -2.98
N GLY A 54 8.53 -2.14 -1.72
CA GLY A 54 8.53 -1.20 -0.59
C GLY A 54 7.76 -1.73 0.61
N HIS A 55 7.59 -0.86 1.61
CA HIS A 55 6.80 -1.16 2.79
C HIS A 55 5.31 -1.01 2.47
N LYS A 56 4.53 -2.10 2.54
CA LYS A 56 3.08 -2.11 2.33
C LYS A 56 2.42 -1.10 3.26
N TRP A 57 1.64 -0.12 2.80
CA TRP A 57 1.31 0.27 1.42
C TRP A 57 1.72 1.73 1.14
N GLN A 58 2.89 2.12 1.65
CA GLN A 58 3.38 3.49 1.60
C GLN A 58 3.50 4.02 0.16
N CYS A 59 3.51 5.35 0.03
CA CYS A 59 3.62 6.01 -1.28
C CYS A 59 4.85 5.56 -2.09
N VAL A 60 5.98 5.29 -1.45
CA VAL A 60 7.19 4.79 -2.10
C VAL A 60 6.97 3.37 -2.64
N GLU A 61 6.24 2.52 -1.93
CA GLU A 61 5.86 1.18 -2.41
C GLU A 61 5.02 1.27 -3.68
N PHE A 62 3.99 2.11 -3.66
CA PHE A 62 3.10 2.29 -4.80
C PHE A 62 3.84 2.87 -6.01
N ALA A 63 4.66 3.91 -5.81
CA ALA A 63 5.41 4.54 -6.89
C ALA A 63 6.39 3.56 -7.55
N ARG A 64 7.12 2.77 -6.76
CA ARG A 64 8.04 1.75 -7.28
C ARG A 64 7.29 0.65 -8.03
N ARG A 65 6.19 0.15 -7.48
CA ARG A 65 5.35 -0.87 -8.11
C ARG A 65 4.69 -0.39 -9.40
N PHE A 66 4.23 0.86 -9.43
CA PHE A 66 3.66 1.46 -10.63
C PHE A 66 4.70 1.53 -11.75
N LEU A 67 5.91 2.02 -11.46
CA LEU A 67 6.98 2.09 -12.45
C LEU A 67 7.45 0.70 -12.91
N TYR A 68 7.51 -0.26 -11.98
CA TYR A 68 7.92 -1.63 -12.30
C TYR A 68 6.94 -2.30 -13.27
N LEU A 69 5.63 -2.20 -13.02
CA LEU A 69 4.61 -2.84 -13.85
C LEU A 69 4.44 -2.17 -15.22
N HIS A 70 4.66 -0.86 -15.33
CA HIS A 70 4.50 -0.13 -16.61
C HIS A 70 5.76 -0.05 -17.44
N TYR A 71 6.91 0.09 -16.79
CA TYR A 71 8.17 0.46 -17.45
C TYR A 71 9.31 -0.51 -17.15
N GLY A 72 9.11 -1.50 -16.25
CA GLY A 72 10.16 -2.46 -15.88
C GLY A 72 11.31 -1.84 -15.08
N VAL A 73 11.10 -0.69 -14.43
CA VAL A 73 12.15 0.03 -13.68
C VAL A 73 11.77 0.26 -12.22
N VAL A 74 12.79 0.40 -11.36
CA VAL A 74 12.66 0.79 -9.95
C VAL A 74 13.65 1.92 -9.64
N PHE A 75 13.41 2.65 -8.56
CA PHE A 75 14.34 3.67 -8.04
C PHE A 75 14.79 3.34 -6.61
N TYR A 76 16.01 3.77 -6.29
CA TYR A 76 16.73 3.56 -5.03
C TYR A 76 16.67 4.81 -4.15
#